data_AF-A0AAV4ZYZ5-F1
#
_entry.id   AF-A0AAV4ZYZ5-F1
#
_cell.length_a   1.000
_cell.length_b   1.000
_cell.length_c   1.000
_cell.angle_alpha   90.00
_cell.angle_beta   90.00
_cell.angle_gamma   90.00
#
_symmetry.space_group_name_H-M   'P 1'
#
loop_
_entity.id
_entity.type
_entity.pdbx_description
1 polymer ?
#
loop_
_entity_poly.entity_id
_entity_poly.type
_entity_poly.pdbx_seq_one_letter_code
_entity_poly.pdbx_strand_id
1 'polypeptide(L)'
;MSHPGPGCSLGPHVFYEKSAEDLHRRHAFTLSSEPPPTLSEDVVLDVAALDCEMIYTTAGMSVARVSVVDGEGKQVFDEIVRPDPGVRVIDYITRFSGITAELLETAVLDLVSIRQALRAFIGPNTILVGHALENDLKTLRMVHHRIIDTCILFPHKSGPPYRRALRDLVSDKLQKMIQTGGQTGHSSIEDAIATLDLVRWWIANEKPLKEKKAVS
;
A
#
# COMPACT_ATOMS: atom_id res chain seq x y z
N MET A 1 11.08 37.24 22.33
CA MET A 1 11.01 36.91 20.89
C MET A 1 12.01 35.81 20.62
N SER A 2 11.55 34.57 20.59
CA SER A 2 12.39 33.37 20.40
C SER A 2 12.81 33.30 18.93
N HIS A 3 14.10 33.46 18.67
CA HIS A 3 14.68 33.18 17.36
C HIS A 3 14.52 31.69 17.02
N PRO A 4 14.10 31.33 15.79
CA PRO A 4 14.18 29.96 15.33
C PRO A 4 15.67 29.61 15.22
N GLY A 5 16.12 28.63 16.00
CA GLY A 5 17.49 28.12 15.92
C GLY A 5 17.79 27.60 14.51
N PRO A 6 19.07 27.53 14.11
CA PRO A 6 19.46 26.92 12.85
C PRO A 6 18.94 25.48 12.88
N GLY A 7 18.04 25.14 11.95
CA GLY A 7 17.60 23.77 11.76
C GLY A 7 18.83 22.86 11.67
N CYS A 8 18.70 21.65 12.22
CA CYS A 8 19.75 20.64 12.18
C CYS A 8 20.39 20.60 10.77
N SER A 9 21.73 20.64 10.68
CA SER A 9 22.46 20.91 9.43
C SER A 9 23.49 19.84 9.07
N LEU A 10 23.53 18.72 9.79
CA LEU A 10 24.51 17.65 9.59
C LEU A 10 23.85 16.27 9.77
N GLY A 11 23.54 15.64 8.64
CA GLY A 11 23.00 14.28 8.53
C GLY A 11 22.07 14.14 7.31
N PRO A 12 21.82 12.94 6.77
CA PRO A 12 20.78 12.75 5.77
C PRO A 12 19.43 13.07 6.43
N HIS A 13 18.89 14.25 6.13
CA HIS A 13 17.55 14.61 6.56
C HIS A 13 16.55 13.66 5.89
N VAL A 14 15.88 12.83 6.68
CA VAL A 14 14.70 12.11 6.22
C VAL A 14 13.57 13.13 6.13
N PHE A 15 13.45 13.80 4.98
CA PHE A 15 12.30 14.65 4.72
C PHE A 15 11.11 13.75 4.36
N TYR A 16 10.04 13.86 5.14
CA TYR A 16 8.80 13.16 4.88
C TYR A 16 7.90 14.10 4.07
N GLU A 17 7.98 14.01 2.75
CA GLU A 17 7.11 14.74 1.85
C GLU A 17 5.69 14.14 1.90
N LYS A 18 4.72 14.92 2.37
CA LYS A 18 3.31 14.46 2.55
C LYS A 18 2.34 15.08 1.56
N SER A 19 2.70 16.22 0.98
CA SER A 19 1.81 16.97 0.09
C SER A 19 1.60 16.21 -1.21
N ALA A 20 0.34 15.97 -1.58
CA ALA A 20 0.03 15.33 -2.86
C ALA A 20 0.60 16.14 -4.05
N GLU A 21 0.69 17.46 -3.93
CA GLU A 21 1.26 18.34 -4.96
C GLU A 21 2.76 18.07 -5.18
N ASP A 22 3.53 18.00 -4.10
CA ASP A 22 4.97 17.78 -4.18
C ASP A 22 5.28 16.36 -4.66
N LEU A 23 4.51 15.38 -4.16
CA LEU A 23 4.57 13.99 -4.60
C LEU A 23 4.26 13.86 -6.10
N HIS A 24 3.24 14.59 -6.59
CA HIS A 24 2.85 14.64 -8.00
C HIS A 24 3.94 15.28 -8.89
N ARG A 25 4.63 16.30 -8.39
CA ARG A 25 5.69 17.00 -9.12
C ARG A 25 6.87 16.08 -9.46
N ARG A 26 7.17 15.11 -8.59
CA ARG A 26 8.22 14.09 -8.84
C ARG A 26 7.72 12.96 -9.73
N HIS A 27 6.58 12.40 -9.37
CA HIS A 27 5.90 11.37 -10.13
C HIS A 27 4.41 11.69 -10.16
N ALA A 28 3.90 12.04 -11.34
CA ALA A 28 2.51 12.37 -11.50
C ALA A 28 1.63 11.20 -11.05
N PHE A 29 0.64 11.52 -10.23
CA PHE A 29 -0.42 10.58 -9.92
C PHE A 29 -1.16 10.20 -11.20
N THR A 30 -1.37 8.91 -11.43
CA THR A 30 -2.25 8.45 -12.52
C THR A 30 -3.46 7.79 -11.93
N LEU A 31 -4.60 8.01 -12.58
CA LEU A 31 -5.74 7.15 -12.37
C LEU A 31 -5.37 5.73 -12.79
N SER A 32 -5.89 4.77 -12.04
CA SER A 32 -5.95 3.35 -12.39
C SER A 32 -6.86 3.09 -13.60
N SER A 33 -7.62 4.10 -14.04
CA SER A 33 -8.43 4.05 -15.25
C SER A 33 -7.56 4.33 -16.48
N GLU A 34 -7.13 3.25 -17.12
CA GLU A 34 -7.19 3.00 -18.56
C GLU A 34 -6.40 1.71 -18.78
N PRO A 35 -7.06 0.57 -19.08
CA PRO A 35 -6.32 -0.55 -19.63
C PRO A 35 -5.59 -0.05 -20.89
N PRO A 36 -4.35 -0.50 -21.15
CA PRO A 36 -3.70 -0.25 -22.43
C PRO A 36 -4.70 -0.55 -23.56
N PRO A 37 -4.72 0.23 -24.67
CA PRO A 37 -5.69 0.05 -25.77
C PRO A 37 -5.76 -1.38 -26.33
N THR A 38 -4.74 -2.19 -26.03
CA THR A 38 -4.55 -3.57 -26.46
C THR A 38 -5.08 -4.63 -25.47
N LEU A 39 -5.57 -4.25 -24.28
CA LEU A 39 -6.13 -5.17 -23.29
C LEU A 39 -7.63 -4.94 -23.15
N SER A 40 -8.45 -5.97 -23.40
CA SER A 40 -9.89 -5.93 -23.18
C SER A 40 -10.21 -5.88 -21.69
N GLU A 41 -11.29 -5.18 -21.31
CA GLU A 41 -11.75 -5.07 -19.90
C GLU A 41 -12.02 -6.44 -19.25
N ASP A 42 -12.31 -7.48 -20.03
CA ASP A 42 -12.55 -8.86 -19.55
C ASP A 42 -11.31 -9.57 -18.96
N VAL A 43 -10.15 -8.91 -18.89
CA VAL A 43 -8.87 -9.52 -18.45
C VAL A 43 -8.41 -9.04 -17.07
N VAL A 44 -8.96 -7.93 -16.56
CA VAL A 44 -8.58 -7.41 -15.22
C VAL A 44 -9.36 -8.13 -14.13
N LEU A 45 -8.84 -8.10 -12.90
CA LEU A 45 -9.48 -8.77 -11.76
C LEU A 45 -10.72 -8.01 -11.31
N ASP A 46 -11.75 -8.73 -10.88
CA ASP A 46 -12.91 -8.13 -10.17
C ASP A 46 -12.50 -7.58 -8.80
N VAL A 47 -11.63 -8.32 -8.10
CA VAL A 47 -11.11 -7.99 -6.78
C VAL A 47 -9.59 -8.25 -6.77
N ALA A 48 -8.84 -7.27 -6.27
CA ALA A 48 -7.41 -7.38 -6.06
C ALA A 48 -7.08 -6.89 -4.64
N ALA A 49 -6.37 -7.70 -3.85
CA ALA A 49 -5.81 -7.24 -2.58
C ALA A 49 -4.35 -6.84 -2.79
N LEU A 50 -4.00 -5.64 -2.34
CA LEU A 50 -2.69 -5.01 -2.56
C LEU A 50 -2.07 -4.61 -1.23
N ASP A 51 -0.79 -4.89 -1.11
CA ASP A 51 0.05 -4.41 -0.03
C ASP A 51 1.45 -4.08 -0.57
N CYS A 52 2.07 -3.05 -0.01
CA CYS A 52 3.39 -2.59 -0.42
C CYS A 52 4.33 -2.53 0.78
N GLU A 53 5.60 -2.87 0.53
CA GLU A 53 6.67 -2.58 1.47
C GLU A 53 7.36 -1.28 1.08
N MET A 54 7.64 -0.43 2.07
CA MET A 54 8.30 0.86 1.86
C MET A 54 9.68 0.90 2.52
N ILE A 55 10.52 1.81 2.01
CA ILE A 55 11.83 2.16 2.55
C ILE A 55 11.99 3.69 2.61
N TYR A 56 12.99 4.16 3.35
CA TYR A 56 13.36 5.57 3.36
C TYR A 56 14.51 5.83 2.38
N THR A 57 14.33 6.83 1.51
CA THR A 57 15.34 7.25 0.54
C THR A 57 15.62 8.75 0.63
N THR A 58 16.61 9.23 -0.13
CA THR A 58 16.88 10.66 -0.30
C THR A 58 15.72 11.42 -0.95
N ALA A 59 14.73 10.72 -1.49
CA ALA A 59 13.48 11.29 -2.02
C ALA A 59 12.28 11.06 -1.07
N GLY A 60 12.54 10.76 0.20
CA GLY A 60 11.53 10.45 1.20
C GLY A 60 11.11 8.98 1.20
N MET A 61 9.93 8.70 1.77
CA MET A 61 9.39 7.34 1.79
C MET A 61 9.07 6.87 0.36
N SER A 62 9.60 5.72 -0.02
CA SER A 62 9.50 5.16 -1.37
C SER A 62 9.02 3.71 -1.28
N VAL A 63 8.21 3.27 -2.24
CA VAL A 63 7.84 1.86 -2.37
C VAL A 63 9.07 1.05 -2.79
N ALA A 64 9.22 -0.15 -2.24
CA ALA A 64 10.32 -1.07 -2.51
C ALA A 64 9.84 -2.47 -2.91
N ARG A 65 8.61 -2.86 -2.53
CA ARG A 65 7.96 -4.07 -3.04
C ARG A 65 6.47 -3.82 -3.19
N VAL A 66 5.88 -4.44 -4.19
CA VAL A 66 4.43 -4.41 -4.43
C VAL A 66 3.95 -5.84 -4.64
N SER A 67 2.99 -6.25 -3.83
CA SER A 67 2.35 -7.55 -3.97
C SER A 67 0.87 -7.39 -4.24
N VAL A 68 0.34 -8.20 -5.15
CA VAL A 68 -1.08 -8.29 -5.47
C VAL A 68 -1.52 -9.74 -5.46
N VAL A 69 -2.63 -10.00 -4.77
CA VAL A 69 -3.33 -11.28 -4.83
C VAL A 69 -4.73 -11.07 -5.39
N ASP A 70 -5.25 -12.07 -6.10
CA ASP A 70 -6.61 -12.05 -6.64
C ASP A 70 -7.69 -12.27 -5.56
N GLY A 71 -8.96 -12.23 -5.99
CA GLY A 71 -10.12 -12.45 -5.11
C GLY A 71 -10.20 -13.84 -4.49
N GLU A 72 -9.40 -14.82 -4.93
CA GLU A 72 -9.25 -16.14 -4.31
C GLU A 72 -8.09 -16.16 -3.30
N GLY A 73 -7.17 -15.19 -3.36
CA GLY A 73 -5.99 -15.08 -2.52
C GLY A 73 -4.73 -15.64 -3.18
N LYS A 74 -4.77 -15.92 -4.49
CA LYS A 74 -3.61 -16.36 -5.25
C LYS A 74 -2.75 -15.17 -5.64
N GLN A 75 -1.44 -15.28 -5.44
CA GLN A 75 -0.47 -14.29 -5.90
C GLN A 75 -0.48 -14.16 -7.41
N VAL A 76 -0.70 -12.94 -7.90
CA VAL A 76 -0.70 -12.59 -9.32
C VAL A 76 0.41 -11.60 -9.69
N PHE A 77 0.91 -10.84 -8.72
CA PHE A 77 2.00 -9.89 -8.91
C PHE A 77 2.81 -9.78 -7.62
N ASP A 78 4.15 -9.78 -7.73
CA ASP A 78 5.05 -9.60 -6.59
C ASP A 78 6.42 -9.16 -7.08
N GLU A 79 6.69 -7.86 -7.02
CA GLU A 79 7.88 -7.27 -7.64
C GLU A 79 8.60 -6.30 -6.72
N ILE A 80 9.93 -6.28 -6.81
CA ILE A 80 10.79 -5.31 -6.13
C ILE A 80 10.92 -4.06 -6.99
N VAL A 81 10.75 -2.89 -6.39
CA VAL A 81 10.76 -1.59 -7.07
C VAL A 81 12.14 -0.97 -6.99
N ARG A 82 12.75 -0.73 -8.16
CA ARG A 82 14.02 -0.03 -8.27
C ARG A 82 13.83 1.47 -8.00
N PRO A 83 14.61 2.08 -7.09
CA PRO A 83 14.61 3.53 -6.91
C PRO A 83 14.98 4.29 -8.19
N ASP A 84 14.48 5.53 -8.33
CA ASP A 84 14.81 6.38 -9.47
C ASP A 84 16.33 6.69 -9.55
N PRO A 85 16.85 7.01 -10.75
CA PRO A 85 18.24 7.45 -10.90
C PRO A 85 18.60 8.60 -9.96
N GLY A 86 19.70 8.45 -9.21
CA GLY A 86 20.19 9.45 -8.26
C GLY A 86 19.51 9.41 -6.87
N VAL A 87 18.48 8.58 -6.69
CA VAL A 87 17.86 8.35 -5.38
C VAL A 87 18.63 7.25 -4.64
N ARG A 88 19.05 7.53 -3.40
CA ARG A 88 19.76 6.57 -2.54
C ARG A 88 18.92 6.13 -1.37
N VAL A 89 19.03 4.87 -0.98
CA VAL A 89 18.41 4.37 0.26
C VAL A 89 19.11 4.96 1.47
N ILE A 90 18.32 5.46 2.42
CA ILE A 90 18.77 5.93 3.73
C ILE A 90 18.58 4.82 4.77
N ASP A 91 17.41 4.17 4.77
CA ASP A 91 17.08 3.09 5.69
C ASP A 91 16.09 2.14 5.02
N TYR A 92 16.43 0.85 4.98
CA TYR A 92 15.58 -0.20 4.44
C TYR A 92 14.41 -0.55 5.37
N ILE A 93 14.48 -0.20 6.65
CA ILE A 93 13.52 -0.59 7.69
C ILE A 93 13.16 -2.09 7.64
N THR A 94 14.16 -2.93 7.38
CA THR A 94 14.03 -4.37 7.08
C THR A 94 13.16 -5.14 8.07
N ARG A 95 13.20 -4.80 9.36
CA ARG A 95 12.34 -5.43 10.38
C ARG A 95 10.84 -5.26 10.14
N PHE A 96 10.45 -4.31 9.29
CA PHE A 96 9.09 -4.10 8.85
C PHE A 96 8.93 -4.46 7.38
N SER A 97 9.84 -3.98 6.52
CA SER A 97 9.70 -4.11 5.06
C SER A 97 10.13 -5.46 4.48
N GLY A 98 10.96 -6.21 5.20
CA GLY A 98 11.66 -7.38 4.68
C GLY A 98 12.68 -7.08 3.58
N ILE A 99 12.90 -5.81 3.23
CA ILE A 99 13.82 -5.41 2.17
C ILE A 99 15.25 -5.35 2.70
N THR A 100 16.18 -5.97 1.97
CA THR A 100 17.62 -5.85 2.18
C THR A 100 18.27 -5.16 0.98
N ALA A 101 19.55 -4.76 1.12
CA ALA A 101 20.31 -4.19 0.02
C ALA A 101 20.43 -5.18 -1.15
N GLU A 102 20.73 -6.44 -0.84
CA GLU A 102 20.91 -7.52 -1.81
C GLU A 102 19.61 -7.82 -2.56
N LEU A 103 18.47 -7.81 -1.85
CA LEU A 103 17.17 -7.98 -2.51
C LEU A 103 16.87 -6.79 -3.42
N LEU A 104 17.14 -5.56 -2.98
CA LEU A 104 16.89 -4.37 -3.79
C LEU A 104 17.78 -4.30 -5.05
N GLU A 105 18.99 -4.87 -5.01
CA GLU A 105 19.86 -4.98 -6.19
C GLU A 105 19.28 -5.87 -7.30
N THR A 106 18.34 -6.77 -6.98
CA THR A 106 17.63 -7.58 -7.98
C THR A 106 16.53 -6.81 -8.71
N ALA A 107 16.18 -5.60 -8.25
CA ALA A 107 15.06 -4.84 -8.78
C ALA A 107 15.29 -4.38 -10.22
N VAL A 108 14.43 -4.84 -11.14
CA VAL A 108 14.50 -4.49 -12.56
C VAL A 108 13.55 -3.35 -12.91
N LEU A 109 12.36 -3.35 -12.32
CA LEU A 109 11.27 -2.45 -12.65
C LEU A 109 11.31 -1.19 -11.79
N ASP A 110 11.25 -0.02 -12.44
CA ASP A 110 11.03 1.24 -11.73
C ASP A 110 9.54 1.47 -11.42
N LEU A 111 9.23 2.53 -10.68
CA LEU A 111 7.85 2.86 -10.30
C LEU A 111 6.91 2.98 -11.51
N VAL A 112 7.38 3.56 -12.62
CA VAL A 112 6.57 3.72 -13.84
C VAL A 112 6.24 2.37 -14.45
N SER A 113 7.24 1.49 -14.55
CA SER A 113 7.10 0.14 -15.11
C SER A 113 6.20 -0.74 -14.25
N ILE A 114 6.34 -0.66 -12.92
CA ILE A 114 5.45 -1.34 -11.97
C ILE A 114 4.00 -0.91 -12.19
N ARG A 115 3.73 0.41 -12.25
CA ARG A 115 2.37 0.92 -12.48
C ARG A 115 1.80 0.48 -13.83
N GLN A 116 2.64 0.38 -14.86
CA GLN A 116 2.22 -0.15 -16.16
C GLN A 116 1.86 -1.64 -16.05
N ALA A 117 2.67 -2.44 -15.37
CA ALA A 117 2.39 -3.87 -15.16
C ALA A 117 1.11 -4.09 -14.33
N LEU A 118 0.88 -3.27 -13.30
CA LEU A 118 -0.34 -3.35 -12.47
C LEU A 118 -1.63 -3.15 -13.28
N ARG A 119 -1.60 -2.45 -14.42
CA ARG A 119 -2.78 -2.29 -15.29
C ARG A 119 -3.30 -3.60 -15.89
N ALA A 120 -2.47 -4.65 -15.92
CA ALA A 120 -2.92 -5.97 -16.34
C ALA A 120 -3.86 -6.63 -15.32
N PHE A 121 -3.84 -6.18 -14.07
CA PHE A 121 -4.60 -6.77 -12.96
C PHE A 121 -5.64 -5.81 -12.37
N ILE A 122 -5.33 -4.51 -12.34
CA ILE A 122 -6.13 -3.47 -11.67
C ILE A 122 -6.66 -2.50 -12.72
N GLY A 123 -7.94 -2.64 -13.05
CA GLY A 123 -8.68 -1.72 -13.91
C GLY A 123 -9.50 -0.69 -13.12
N PRO A 124 -10.28 0.16 -13.81
CA PRO A 124 -11.14 1.16 -13.16
C PRO A 124 -12.26 0.54 -12.31
N ASN A 125 -12.69 -0.67 -12.67
CA ASN A 125 -13.82 -1.36 -12.04
C ASN A 125 -13.40 -2.40 -10.99
N THR A 126 -12.12 -2.80 -10.98
CA THR A 126 -11.54 -3.67 -9.95
C THR A 126 -11.78 -3.08 -8.58
N ILE A 127 -12.15 -3.90 -7.59
CA ILE A 127 -12.22 -3.49 -6.20
C ILE A 127 -10.86 -3.76 -5.56
N LEU A 128 -10.19 -2.69 -5.15
CA LEU A 128 -8.92 -2.78 -4.43
C LEU A 128 -9.16 -2.98 -2.94
N VAL A 129 -8.57 -4.02 -2.38
CA VAL A 129 -8.65 -4.38 -0.96
C VAL A 129 -7.27 -4.17 -0.32
N GLY A 130 -7.24 -3.69 0.92
CA GLY A 130 -5.98 -3.59 1.67
C GLY A 130 -6.16 -3.02 3.07
N HIS A 131 -5.07 -2.58 3.69
CA HIS A 131 -5.05 -2.04 5.04
C HIS A 131 -4.32 -0.69 5.07
N ALA A 132 -5.05 0.39 5.33
CA ALA A 132 -4.50 1.75 5.28
C ALA A 132 -3.87 2.09 3.90
N LEU A 133 -4.55 1.69 2.82
CA LEU A 133 -4.13 1.79 1.41
C LEU A 133 -3.77 3.22 0.97
N GLU A 134 -4.15 4.23 1.74
CA GLU A 134 -3.72 5.61 1.55
C GLU A 134 -2.19 5.72 1.41
N ASN A 135 -1.42 4.97 2.19
CA ASN A 135 0.04 5.03 2.13
C ASN A 135 0.57 4.35 0.87
N ASP A 136 0.06 3.16 0.54
CA ASP A 136 0.40 2.38 -0.66
C ASP A 136 0.10 3.16 -1.93
N LEU A 137 -1.12 3.69 -2.05
CA LEU A 137 -1.55 4.46 -3.22
C LEU A 137 -0.77 5.76 -3.37
N LYS A 138 -0.38 6.41 -2.25
CA LYS A 138 0.52 7.55 -2.29
C LYS A 138 1.89 7.14 -2.82
N THR A 139 2.55 6.12 -2.29
CA THR A 139 3.90 5.73 -2.74
C THR A 139 3.89 5.19 -4.17
N LEU A 140 2.83 4.48 -4.57
CA LEU A 140 2.59 4.04 -5.94
C LEU A 140 2.20 5.18 -6.90
N ARG A 141 1.83 6.36 -6.38
CA ARG A 141 1.30 7.49 -7.16
C ARG A 141 0.10 7.07 -8.00
N MET A 142 -0.80 6.31 -7.39
CA MET A 142 -2.00 5.80 -8.02
C MET A 142 -3.24 6.41 -7.39
N VAL A 143 -4.23 6.72 -8.22
CA VAL A 143 -5.58 7.11 -7.78
C VAL A 143 -6.55 6.02 -8.20
N HIS A 144 -7.31 5.50 -7.23
CA HIS A 144 -8.29 4.45 -7.45
C HIS A 144 -9.53 4.73 -6.61
N HIS A 145 -10.71 4.47 -7.16
CA HIS A 145 -11.99 4.90 -6.56
C HIS A 145 -12.75 3.77 -5.86
N ARG A 146 -12.53 2.51 -6.25
CA ARG A 146 -13.23 1.36 -5.70
C ARG A 146 -12.37 0.66 -4.67
N ILE A 147 -12.41 1.15 -3.44
CA ILE A 147 -11.52 0.68 -2.37
C ILE A 147 -12.34 0.12 -1.21
N ILE A 148 -11.94 -1.06 -0.72
CA ILE A 148 -12.31 -1.59 0.60
C ILE A 148 -11.06 -1.57 1.47
N ASP A 149 -10.99 -0.59 2.37
CA ASP A 149 -9.88 -0.46 3.32
C ASP A 149 -10.29 -1.05 4.68
N THR A 150 -9.55 -2.06 5.13
CA THR A 150 -9.84 -2.74 6.40
C THR A 150 -9.66 -1.85 7.63
N CYS A 151 -8.85 -0.78 7.57
CA CYS A 151 -8.80 0.23 8.64
C CYS A 151 -10.12 1.01 8.79
N ILE A 152 -10.85 1.20 7.70
CA ILE A 152 -12.16 1.87 7.70
C ILE A 152 -13.25 0.87 8.08
N LEU A 153 -13.16 -0.36 7.55
CA LEU A 153 -14.12 -1.43 7.81
C LEU A 153 -14.14 -1.85 9.28
N PHE A 154 -12.98 -1.80 9.95
CA PHE A 154 -12.82 -2.11 11.37
C PHE A 154 -12.31 -0.90 12.15
N PRO A 155 -13.18 0.10 12.43
CA PRO A 155 -12.77 1.35 13.05
C PRO A 155 -12.22 1.12 14.47
N HIS A 156 -11.23 1.94 14.84
CA HIS A 156 -10.70 1.94 16.21
C HIS A 156 -11.75 2.48 17.19
N LYS A 157 -11.85 1.89 18.39
CA LYS A 157 -12.85 2.27 19.42
C LYS A 157 -12.73 3.74 19.85
N SER A 158 -11.52 4.28 19.89
CA SER A 158 -11.24 5.68 20.22
C SER A 158 -11.48 6.67 19.08
N GLY A 159 -11.92 6.19 17.90
CA GLY A 159 -12.12 7.03 16.72
C GLY A 159 -10.83 7.54 16.07
N PRO A 160 -10.94 8.35 15.00
CA PRO A 160 -9.78 8.95 14.33
C PRO A 160 -8.94 9.84 15.27
N PRO A 161 -7.61 9.93 15.08
CA PRO A 161 -6.81 9.34 13.99
C PRO A 161 -6.32 7.90 14.28
N TYR A 162 -6.73 7.28 15.39
CA TYR A 162 -6.28 5.95 15.78
C TYR A 162 -6.78 4.88 14.80
N ARG A 163 -5.90 3.96 14.43
CA ARG A 163 -6.19 2.81 13.55
C ARG A 163 -5.79 1.53 14.29
N ARG A 164 -6.50 0.42 14.03
CA ARG A 164 -6.09 -0.89 14.53
C ARG A 164 -5.02 -1.46 13.60
N ALA A 165 -3.97 -2.07 14.14
CA ALA A 165 -2.98 -2.76 13.33
C ALA A 165 -3.59 -4.00 12.66
N LEU A 166 -3.14 -4.35 11.45
CA LEU A 166 -3.60 -5.52 10.72
C LEU A 166 -3.45 -6.80 11.55
N ARG A 167 -2.28 -7.03 12.16
CA ARG A 167 -2.03 -8.19 13.03
C ARG A 167 -3.04 -8.31 14.19
N ASP A 168 -3.47 -7.18 14.76
CA ASP A 168 -4.41 -7.17 15.88
C ASP A 168 -5.83 -7.49 15.39
N LEU A 169 -6.18 -7.08 14.17
CA LEU A 169 -7.45 -7.44 13.53
C LEU A 169 -7.49 -8.92 13.18
N VAL A 170 -6.42 -9.43 12.57
CA VAL A 170 -6.31 -10.84 12.17
C VAL A 170 -6.35 -11.75 13.39
N SER A 171 -5.64 -11.40 14.46
CA SER A 171 -5.70 -12.13 15.73
C SER A 171 -7.11 -12.13 16.33
N ASP A 172 -7.76 -10.96 16.43
CA ASP A 172 -9.11 -10.81 17.00
C ASP A 172 -10.18 -11.55 16.17
N LYS A 173 -10.20 -11.35 14.85
CA LYS A 173 -11.30 -11.82 13.98
C LYS A 173 -11.08 -13.21 13.42
N LEU A 174 -9.86 -13.52 13.03
CA LEU A 174 -9.52 -14.76 12.35
C LEU A 174 -8.83 -15.78 13.26
N GLN A 175 -8.43 -15.38 14.47
CA GLN A 175 -7.68 -16.24 15.41
C GLN A 175 -6.38 -16.78 14.78
N LYS A 176 -5.77 -15.98 13.89
CA LYS A 176 -4.50 -16.25 13.22
C LYS A 176 -3.42 -15.28 13.70
N MET A 177 -2.16 -15.69 13.57
CA MET A 177 -0.99 -14.82 13.81
C MET A 177 -0.29 -14.59 12.48
N ILE A 178 0.01 -13.33 12.17
CA ILE A 178 0.74 -12.87 10.98
C ILE A 178 1.89 -11.95 11.41
N GLN A 179 2.77 -11.58 10.49
CA GLN A 179 3.92 -10.69 10.75
C GLN A 179 4.86 -11.23 11.84
N THR A 180 5.06 -12.55 11.85
CA THR A 180 5.85 -13.25 12.88
C THR A 180 7.35 -13.34 12.54
N GLY A 181 7.79 -12.79 11.40
CA GLY A 181 9.16 -12.86 10.90
C GLY A 181 10.22 -12.11 11.73
N GLY A 182 9.81 -11.23 12.64
CA GLY A 182 10.74 -10.51 13.52
C GLY A 182 11.72 -9.64 12.73
N GLN A 183 13.01 -10.00 12.71
CA GLN A 183 14.03 -9.24 11.98
C GLN A 183 13.99 -9.45 10.46
N THR A 184 13.33 -10.50 9.97
CA THR A 184 13.19 -10.75 8.54
C THR A 184 12.13 -9.87 7.87
N GLY A 185 11.39 -9.08 8.65
CA GLY A 185 10.33 -8.22 8.15
C GLY A 185 9.00 -8.92 7.94
N HIS A 186 8.04 -8.14 7.43
CA HIS A 186 6.72 -8.63 7.06
C HIS A 186 6.72 -9.19 5.63
N SER A 187 5.63 -9.84 5.28
CA SER A 187 5.39 -10.34 3.93
C SER A 187 4.14 -9.65 3.40
N SER A 188 4.33 -8.73 2.47
CA SER A 188 3.24 -8.07 1.74
C SER A 188 2.23 -9.05 1.12
N ILE A 189 2.65 -10.26 0.72
CA ILE A 189 1.71 -11.30 0.28
C ILE A 189 0.85 -11.82 1.45
N GLU A 190 1.46 -12.08 2.61
CA GLU A 190 0.72 -12.51 3.81
C GLU A 190 -0.29 -11.44 4.23
N ASP A 191 0.14 -10.18 4.21
CA ASP A 191 -0.68 -9.03 4.60
C ASP A 191 -1.83 -8.81 3.59
N ALA A 192 -1.56 -8.87 2.29
CA ALA A 192 -2.60 -8.79 1.25
C ALA A 192 -3.67 -9.90 1.41
N ILE A 193 -3.25 -11.16 1.60
CA ILE A 193 -4.18 -12.29 1.85
C ILE A 193 -4.98 -12.06 3.13
N ALA A 194 -4.33 -11.59 4.20
CA ALA A 194 -4.98 -11.35 5.48
C ALA A 194 -6.06 -10.26 5.39
N THR A 195 -5.85 -9.22 4.58
CA THR A 195 -6.89 -8.20 4.34
C THR A 195 -8.10 -8.76 3.60
N LEU A 196 -7.88 -9.62 2.60
CA LEU A 196 -8.94 -10.31 1.88
C LEU A 196 -9.75 -11.22 2.80
N ASP A 197 -9.08 -12.00 3.65
CA ASP A 197 -9.73 -12.85 4.66
C ASP A 197 -10.55 -12.04 5.66
N LEU A 198 -10.05 -10.87 6.10
CA LEU A 198 -10.81 -9.97 6.97
C LEU A 198 -12.07 -9.42 6.29
N VAL A 199 -12.01 -9.08 5.00
CA VAL A 199 -13.19 -8.64 4.24
C VAL A 199 -14.20 -9.78 4.10
N ARG A 200 -13.76 -11.00 3.77
CA ARG A 200 -14.63 -12.18 3.73
C ARG A 200 -15.29 -12.45 5.08
N TRP A 201 -14.53 -12.37 6.17
CA TRP A 201 -15.05 -12.49 7.53
C TRP A 201 -16.12 -11.42 7.80
N TRP A 202 -15.85 -10.17 7.42
CA TRP A 202 -16.80 -9.07 7.63
C TRP A 202 -18.11 -9.34 6.89
N ILE A 203 -18.05 -9.73 5.61
CA ILE A 203 -19.25 -10.05 4.80
C ILE A 203 -20.07 -11.20 5.43
N ALA A 204 -19.40 -12.21 5.97
CA ALA A 204 -20.08 -13.37 6.57
C ALA A 204 -20.70 -13.09 7.94
N ASN A 205 -20.17 -12.12 8.71
CA ASN A 205 -20.53 -11.91 10.12
C ASN A 205 -21.29 -10.61 10.37
N GLU A 206 -21.03 -9.57 9.60
CA GLU A 206 -21.62 -8.25 9.81
C GLU A 206 -22.88 -8.07 8.96
N LYS A 207 -23.91 -7.50 9.57
CA LYS A 207 -25.13 -7.15 8.83
C LYS A 207 -24.82 -5.97 7.90
N PRO A 208 -25.37 -5.93 6.68
CA PRO A 208 -25.17 -4.81 5.78
C PRO A 208 -25.46 -3.50 6.50
N LEU A 209 -24.56 -2.53 6.33
CA LEU A 209 -24.72 -1.18 6.87
C LEU A 209 -26.10 -0.68 6.45
N LYS A 210 -26.98 -0.40 7.42
CA LYS A 210 -28.27 0.24 7.14
C LYS A 210 -27.97 1.54 6.41
N GLU A 211 -28.58 1.74 5.23
CA GLU A 211 -28.49 3.00 4.50
C GLU A 211 -28.77 4.15 5.47
N LYS A 212 -27.80 5.03 5.66
CA LYS A 212 -28.06 6.29 6.33
C LYS A 212 -29.00 7.04 5.40
N LYS A 213 -30.27 7.21 5.80
CA LYS A 213 -31.20 8.11 5.12
C LYS A 213 -30.45 9.43 4.87
N ALA A 214 -30.33 9.81 3.60
CA ALA A 214 -29.82 11.11 3.24
C ALA A 214 -30.60 12.15 4.05
N VAL A 215 -29.88 12.95 4.83
CA VAL A 215 -30.48 14.10 5.51
C VAL A 215 -30.82 15.07 4.39
N SER A 216 -32.11 15.17 4.10
CA SER A 216 -32.72 16.15 3.18
C SER A 216 -32.55 17.57 3.68
#